data_AF-Q5BT19-F1
#
_entry.id   AF-Q5BT19-F1
#
_cell.length_a   1.000
_cell.length_b   1.000
_cell.length_c   1.000
_cell.angle_alpha   90.00
_cell.angle_beta   90.00
_cell.angle_gamma   90.00
#
_symmetry.space_group_name_H-M   'P 1'
#
loop_
_entity.id
_entity.type
_entity.pdbx_description
1 polymer ?
#
loop_
_entity_poly.entity_id
_entity_poly.type
_entity_poly.pdbx_seq_one_letter_code
_entity_poly.pdbx_strand_id
1 'polypeptide(L)'
;QQRLSSGEVPFYPITKRKTPQTREVALMLSQEAQKALIGWEPHGPRIIKASFKTKKLEIAMNVIQCYVPANDSHEDDKDHFFARLQSTIDKCSVNDMTTLMEDFNTMVGMDNTGY
;
A
#
# COMPACT_ATOMS: atom_id res chain seq x y z
N GLN A 1 12.39 -12.97 -19.49
CA GLN A 1 11.23 -12.08 -19.28
C GLN A 1 10.08 -12.98 -18.80
N GLN A 2 9.86 -13.07 -17.50
CA GLN A 2 8.84 -13.97 -16.94
C GLN A 2 7.50 -13.22 -16.92
N ARG A 3 6.61 -13.58 -17.84
CA ARG A 3 5.20 -13.25 -17.78
C ARG A 3 4.50 -14.39 -17.04
N LEU A 4 3.81 -14.08 -15.95
CA LEU A 4 2.82 -15.00 -15.39
C LEU A 4 1.58 -14.98 -16.29
N SER A 5 0.92 -16.13 -16.43
CA SER A 5 -0.11 -16.44 -17.42
C SER A 5 -1.44 -15.65 -17.28
N SER A 6 -1.53 -14.68 -16.37
CA SER A 6 -2.74 -13.86 -16.13
C SER A 6 -2.75 -12.51 -16.87
N GLY A 7 -1.66 -12.13 -17.56
CA GLY A 7 -1.57 -10.80 -18.20
C GLY A 7 -1.33 -9.65 -17.21
N GLU A 8 -1.13 -9.95 -15.92
CA GLU A 8 -0.70 -9.01 -14.89
C GLU A 8 0.79 -8.68 -15.08
N VAL A 9 1.10 -7.38 -15.06
CA VAL A 9 2.48 -6.88 -15.12
C VAL A 9 2.85 -6.37 -13.73
N PRO A 10 3.88 -6.92 -13.07
CA PRO A 10 4.36 -6.38 -11.81
C PRO A 10 4.90 -4.97 -12.04
N PHE A 11 4.42 -3.98 -11.29
CA PHE A 11 5.08 -2.69 -11.20
C PHE A 11 6.28 -2.83 -10.27
N TYR A 12 7.48 -2.92 -10.86
CA TYR A 12 8.74 -2.79 -10.12
C TYR A 12 9.14 -1.31 -10.04
N PRO A 13 9.52 -0.79 -8.86
CA PRO A 13 10.14 0.52 -8.77
C PRO A 13 11.51 0.49 -9.45
N ILE A 14 11.79 1.51 -10.27
CA ILE A 14 13.11 1.73 -10.86
C ILE A 14 14.03 2.27 -9.76
N THR A 15 14.67 1.37 -9.01
CA THR A 15 15.93 1.65 -8.32
C THR A 15 16.87 0.46 -8.53
N LYS A 16 17.93 0.67 -9.32
CA LYS A 16 19.08 -0.25 -9.33
C LYS A 16 19.79 -0.16 -7.99
N ARG A 17 19.37 -0.93 -6.99
CA ARG A 17 20.19 -1.43 -5.87
C ARG A 17 19.41 -2.52 -5.12
N LYS A 18 19.73 -3.78 -5.41
CA LYS A 18 19.42 -4.88 -4.50
C LYS A 18 20.35 -4.77 -3.30
N THR A 19 19.85 -4.21 -2.21
CA THR A 19 20.36 -4.51 -0.86
C THR A 19 19.37 -5.48 -0.20
N PRO A 20 19.79 -6.65 0.31
CA PRO A 20 18.88 -7.72 0.74
C PRO A 20 17.96 -7.45 1.94
N GLN A 21 17.84 -6.20 2.42
CA GLN A 21 17.19 -5.89 3.71
C GLN A 21 16.15 -4.77 3.68
N THR A 22 15.78 -4.23 2.52
CA THR A 22 14.71 -3.22 2.48
C THR A 22 13.37 -3.93 2.39
N ARG A 23 12.60 -3.95 3.50
CA ARG A 23 11.18 -4.34 3.48
C ARG A 23 10.41 -3.24 2.76
N GLU A 24 10.22 -3.41 1.45
CA GLU A 24 9.54 -2.46 0.58
C GLU A 24 8.11 -2.93 0.30
N VAL A 25 7.19 -1.98 0.19
CA VAL A 25 5.81 -2.23 -0.20
C VAL A 25 5.65 -2.04 -1.70
N ALA A 26 4.93 -2.95 -2.36
CA ALA A 26 4.61 -2.86 -3.78
C ALA A 26 3.11 -3.11 -4.02
N LEU A 27 2.57 -2.49 -5.07
CA LEU A 27 1.22 -2.75 -5.58
C LEU A 27 1.32 -3.42 -6.95
N MET A 28 0.68 -4.58 -7.08
CA MET A 28 0.49 -5.25 -8.37
C MET A 28 -0.92 -4.99 -8.86
N LEU A 29 -1.04 -4.54 -10.11
CA LEU A 29 -2.29 -4.09 -10.70
C LEU A 29 -2.57 -4.86 -11.99
N SER A 30 -3.83 -5.29 -12.17
CA SER A 30 -4.31 -5.78 -13.46
C SER A 30 -4.30 -4.67 -14.51
N GLN A 31 -4.38 -5.02 -15.79
CA GLN A 31 -4.35 -4.03 -16.88
C GLN A 31 -5.50 -3.03 -16.76
N GLU A 32 -6.67 -3.48 -16.36
CA GLU A 32 -7.86 -2.65 -16.15
C GLU A 32 -7.66 -1.67 -15.00
N ALA A 33 -7.08 -2.14 -13.88
CA ALA A 33 -6.76 -1.27 -12.74
C ALA A 33 -5.70 -0.23 -13.11
N GLN A 34 -4.71 -0.58 -13.94
CA GLN A 34 -3.70 0.37 -14.44
C GLN A 34 -4.33 1.49 -15.29
N LYS A 35 -5.31 1.18 -16.14
CA LYS A 35 -6.04 2.20 -16.93
C LYS A 35 -6.83 3.17 -16.05
N ALA A 36 -7.28 2.71 -14.89
CA ALA A 36 -7.98 3.53 -13.91
C ALA A 36 -7.03 4.31 -12.99
N LEU A 37 -5.74 4.00 -12.95
CA LEU A 37 -4.77 4.66 -12.07
C LEU A 37 -4.64 6.15 -12.42
N ILE A 38 -4.90 7.01 -11.44
CA ILE A 38 -4.68 8.47 -11.51
C ILE A 38 -3.21 8.77 -11.20
N GLY A 39 -2.68 8.13 -10.16
CA GLY A 39 -1.31 8.30 -9.71
C GLY A 39 -1.01 7.47 -8.47
N TRP A 40 0.26 7.37 -8.12
CA TRP A 40 0.72 6.75 -6.88
C TRP A 40 1.86 7.57 -6.29
N GLU A 41 2.01 7.52 -4.97
CA GLU A 41 3.05 8.20 -4.24
C GLU A 41 3.56 7.33 -3.07
N PRO A 42 4.88 7.15 -2.94
CA PRO A 42 5.47 6.48 -1.79
C PRO A 42 5.63 7.47 -0.63
N HIS A 43 5.22 7.06 0.56
CA HIS A 43 5.38 7.82 1.81
C HIS A 43 6.42 7.15 2.70
N GLY A 44 7.62 6.92 2.15
CA GLY A 44 8.70 6.14 2.77
C GLY A 44 8.69 4.67 2.37
N PRO A 45 9.50 3.82 3.04
CA PRO A 45 9.70 2.43 2.63
C PRO A 45 8.48 1.53 2.86
N ARG A 46 7.58 1.94 3.77
CA ARG A 46 6.52 1.09 4.31
C ARG A 46 5.11 1.57 4.01
N ILE A 47 4.93 2.64 3.24
CA ILE A 47 3.61 3.20 2.91
C ILE A 47 3.62 3.61 1.44
N ILE A 48 2.64 3.11 0.68
CA ILE A 48 2.35 3.57 -0.68
C ILE A 48 0.87 3.93 -0.78
N LYS A 49 0.57 5.07 -1.40
CA LYS A 49 -0.78 5.46 -1.77
C LYS A 49 -0.93 5.37 -3.28
N ALA A 50 -2.03 4.78 -3.74
CA ALA A 50 -2.43 4.81 -5.14
C ALA A 50 -3.87 5.31 -5.24
N SER A 51 -4.14 6.18 -6.22
CA SER A 51 -5.46 6.75 -6.46
C SER A 51 -5.99 6.27 -7.80
N PHE A 52 -7.26 5.86 -7.86
CA PHE A 52 -7.91 5.29 -9.03
C PHE A 52 -9.18 6.06 -9.38
N LYS A 53 -9.44 6.22 -10.67
CA LYS A 53 -10.70 6.74 -11.20
C LYS A 53 -11.80 5.72 -10.93
N THR A 54 -12.91 6.17 -10.39
CA THR A 54 -14.12 5.34 -10.26
C THR A 54 -15.10 5.66 -11.39
N LYS A 55 -16.16 4.83 -11.52
CA LYS A 55 -17.26 5.11 -12.46
C LYS A 55 -18.09 6.32 -12.07
N LYS A 56 -18.11 6.67 -10.78
CA LYS A 56 -18.79 7.87 -10.30
C LYS A 56 -17.86 9.04 -10.52
N LEU A 57 -18.24 9.93 -11.45
CA LEU A 57 -17.46 11.11 -11.77
C LEU A 57 -17.17 11.88 -10.47
N GLU A 58 -15.95 12.41 -10.34
CA GLU A 58 -15.48 13.21 -9.20
C GLU A 58 -15.19 12.46 -7.89
N ILE A 59 -15.37 11.14 -7.83
CA ILE A 59 -14.92 10.33 -6.68
C ILE A 59 -13.73 9.47 -7.12
N ALA A 60 -12.59 9.66 -6.47
CA ALA A 60 -11.46 8.76 -6.59
C ALA A 60 -11.54 7.66 -5.52
N MET A 61 -10.93 6.51 -5.83
CA MET A 61 -10.65 5.45 -4.87
C MET A 61 -9.17 5.51 -4.50
N ASN A 62 -8.87 5.79 -3.24
CA ASN A 62 -7.52 5.77 -2.69
C ASN A 62 -7.29 4.41 -2.03
N VAL A 63 -6.21 3.74 -2.42
CA VAL A 63 -5.70 2.54 -1.77
C VAL A 63 -4.39 2.92 -1.09
N ILE A 64 -4.33 2.78 0.22
CA ILE A 64 -3.11 2.97 1.01
C ILE A 64 -2.67 1.58 1.43
N GLN A 65 -1.55 1.10 0.91
CA GLN A 65 -0.93 -0.13 1.39
C GLN A 65 0.19 0.24 2.35
N CYS A 66 0.20 -0.37 3.53
CA CYS A 66 1.26 -0.20 4.50
C CYS A 66 1.81 -1.52 5.05
N TYR A 67 3.07 -1.47 5.50
CA TYR A 67 3.73 -2.54 6.25
C TYR A 67 4.02 -2.03 7.65
N VAL A 68 3.30 -2.53 8.66
CA VAL A 68 3.44 -2.04 10.03
C VAL A 68 4.81 -2.44 10.60
N PRO A 69 5.49 -1.53 11.33
CA PRO A 69 6.71 -1.87 12.05
C PRO A 69 6.52 -3.06 12.99
N ALA A 70 7.54 -3.92 13.10
CA ALA A 70 7.52 -5.05 14.02
C ALA A 70 7.44 -4.58 15.49
N ASN A 71 6.91 -5.42 16.38
CA ASN A 71 6.70 -5.06 17.79
C ASN A 71 8.00 -4.73 18.53
N ASP A 72 9.14 -5.23 18.06
CA ASP A 72 10.48 -4.97 18.60
C ASP A 72 11.15 -3.70 18.03
N SER A 73 10.52 -3.03 17.06
CA SER A 73 11.02 -1.74 16.55
C SER A 73 10.95 -0.66 17.62
N HIS A 74 11.87 0.31 17.52
CA HIS A 74 11.93 1.46 18.42
C HIS A 74 10.61 2.23 18.42
N GLU A 75 10.21 2.74 19.59
CA GLU A 75 8.96 3.48 19.76
C GLU A 75 8.92 4.72 18.86
N ASP A 76 10.02 5.47 18.77
CA ASP A 76 10.16 6.62 17.86
C ASP A 76 9.91 6.25 16.38
N ASP A 77 10.36 5.06 15.95
CA ASP A 77 10.14 4.59 14.57
C ASP A 77 8.65 4.25 14.33
N LYS A 78 7.97 3.70 15.34
CA LYS A 78 6.53 3.41 15.29
C LYS A 78 5.71 4.70 15.27
N ASP A 79 6.02 5.63 16.16
CA ASP A 79 5.31 6.90 16.25
C ASP A 79 5.45 7.70 14.96
N HIS A 80 6.65 7.77 14.41
CA HIS A 80 6.89 8.43 13.14
C HIS A 80 6.17 7.71 11.97
N PHE A 81 6.08 6.38 12.00
CA PHE A 81 5.29 5.63 11.03
C PHE A 81 3.80 5.97 11.12
N PHE A 82 3.20 5.93 12.32
CA PHE A 82 1.78 6.23 12.52
C PHE A 82 1.44 7.69 12.21
N ALA A 83 2.30 8.63 12.60
CA ALA A 83 2.13 10.04 12.24
C ALA A 83 2.13 10.25 10.72
N ARG A 84 3.00 9.55 10.00
CA ARG A 84 3.05 9.60 8.54
C ARG A 84 1.85 8.93 7.88
N LEU A 85 1.41 7.80 8.42
CA LEU A 85 0.20 7.10 7.94
C LEU A 85 -1.02 8.00 8.09
N GLN A 86 -1.19 8.61 9.27
CA GLN A 86 -2.28 9.56 9.53
C GLN A 86 -2.22 10.74 8.55
N SER A 87 -1.05 11.36 8.36
CA SER A 87 -0.88 12.45 7.39
C SER A 87 -1.18 12.02 5.95
N THR A 88 -0.97 10.75 5.60
CA THR A 88 -1.31 10.22 4.27
C THR A 88 -2.84 10.10 4.10
N ILE A 89 -3.54 9.65 5.14
CA ILE A 89 -5.00 9.55 5.19
C ILE A 89 -5.64 10.95 5.16
N ASP A 90 -5.12 11.89 5.95
CA ASP A 90 -5.66 13.26 6.05
C ASP A 90 -5.55 14.04 4.73
N LYS A 91 -4.59 13.68 3.87
CA LYS A 91 -4.44 14.25 2.52
C LYS A 91 -5.42 13.67 1.50
N CYS A 92 -6.13 12.59 1.82
CA CYS A 92 -7.20 12.10 0.98
C CYS A 92 -8.42 13.02 1.11
N SER A 93 -9.12 13.26 0.00
CA SER A 93 -10.36 14.03 0.02
C SER A 93 -11.42 13.28 0.84
N VAL A 94 -12.20 14.01 1.64
CA VAL A 94 -13.34 13.46 2.41
C VAL A 94 -14.40 12.84 1.50
N ASN A 95 -14.50 13.32 0.25
CA ASN A 95 -15.43 12.80 -0.74
C ASN A 95 -14.91 11.54 -1.45
N ASP A 96 -13.61 11.25 -1.34
CA ASP A 96 -13.00 10.08 -1.96
C ASP A 96 -13.14 8.85 -1.06
N MET A 97 -13.28 7.69 -1.69
CA MET A 97 -13.28 6.42 -0.97
C MET A 97 -11.84 6.04 -0.64
N THR A 98 -11.48 5.91 0.64
CA THR A 98 -10.14 5.49 1.05
C THR A 98 -10.18 4.12 1.71
N THR A 99 -9.34 3.21 1.24
CA THR A 99 -9.15 1.86 1.79
C THR A 99 -7.71 1.72 2.26
N LEU A 100 -7.52 1.42 3.55
CA LEU A 100 -6.25 1.04 4.13
C LEU A 100 -6.10 -0.48 4.03
N MET A 101 -4.98 -0.93 3.46
CA MET A 101 -4.59 -2.33 3.36
C MET A 101 -3.27 -2.54 4.09
N GLU A 102 -3.22 -3.57 4.93
CA GLU A 102 -2.04 -3.94 5.69
C GLU A 102 -1.42 -5.22 5.12
N ASP A 103 -0.13 -5.43 5.35
CA ASP A 103 0.49 -6.72 5.06
C ASP A 103 -0.06 -7.79 6.02
N PHE A 104 -0.75 -8.77 5.46
CA PHE A 104 -1.27 -9.93 6.20
C PHE A 104 -0.18 -10.82 6.81
N ASN A 105 1.11 -10.57 6.53
CA ASN A 105 2.22 -11.37 7.03
C ASN A 105 2.53 -11.16 8.52
N THR A 106 1.93 -10.18 9.20
CA THR A 106 1.82 -10.18 10.67
C THR A 106 0.67 -11.10 11.05
N MET A 107 0.98 -12.40 11.08
CA MET A 107 0.13 -13.49 11.53
C MET A 107 -0.97 -13.01 12.50
N VAL A 108 -2.20 -12.89 11.99
CA VAL A 108 -3.41 -12.86 12.82
C VAL A 108 -3.24 -14.00 13.81
N GLY A 109 -3.19 -13.67 15.10
CA GLY A 109 -3.12 -14.67 16.16
C GLY A 109 -4.16 -15.73 15.86
N MET A 110 -3.74 -16.99 15.79
CA MET A 110 -4.61 -18.14 15.59
C MET A 110 -5.48 -18.34 16.83
N ASP A 111 -6.36 -17.38 17.12
CA ASP A 111 -7.40 -17.56 18.11
C ASP A 111 -8.74 -17.08 17.53
N ASN A 112 -9.23 -17.89 16.59
CA ASN A 112 -10.64 -17.88 16.20
C ASN A 112 -11.43 -18.84 17.12
N THR A 113 -11.14 -18.87 18.42
CA THR A 113 -12.05 -19.48 19.40
C THR A 113 -12.91 -18.40 20.05
N GLY A 114 -14.03 -18.08 19.39
CA GLY A 114 -15.10 -17.31 19.99
C GLY A 114 -15.75 -16.31 19.05
N TYR A 115 -16.71 -16.76 18.25
CA TYR A 115 -18.14 -16.45 18.38
C TYR A 115 -18.95 -17.32 17.42
#